data_AF-A0A3C0UAW6-F1
#
_entry.id   AF-A0A3C0UAW6-F1
#
_cell.length_a   1.000
_cell.length_b   1.000
_cell.length_c   1.000
_cell.angle_alpha   90.00
_cell.angle_beta   90.00
_cell.angle_gamma   90.00
#
_symmetry.space_group_name_H-M   'P 1'
#
loop_
_entity.id
_entity.type
_entity.pdbx_description
1 polymer ?
#
loop_
_entity_poly.entity_id
_entity_poly.type
_entity_poly.pdbx_seq_one_letter_code
_entity_poly.pdbx_strand_id
1 'polypeptide(L)'
;MRITLITVGKVKERYLRDAIEEYSKRLGRYCKLDIVEVADEKTPEHASEGMERQIKAKEGERIAKHIRDDAYVIALAIEGRQLTSEQLAAKINDLGLHGTSHIQLIIGGSLG
;
A
#
# COMPACT_ATOMS: atom_id res chain seq x y z
N MET A 1 -3.92 13.15 11.01
CA MET A 1 -4.26 12.02 10.11
C MET A 1 -3.11 11.03 10.07
N ARG A 2 -3.42 9.73 10.12
CA ARG A 2 -2.46 8.62 10.00
C ARG A 2 -2.59 8.00 8.61
N ILE A 3 -1.46 7.76 7.95
CA ILE A 3 -1.40 7.06 6.68
C ILE A 3 -0.46 5.86 6.87
N THR A 4 -0.91 4.67 6.49
CA THR A 4 -0.05 3.48 6.46
C THR A 4 0.02 2.93 5.06
N LEU A 5 1.23 2.73 4.53
CA LEU A 5 1.44 1.91 3.34
C LEU A 5 1.70 0.47 3.77
N ILE A 6 0.94 -0.48 3.25
CA ILE A 6 1.20 -1.92 3.39
C ILE A 6 1.66 -2.41 2.04
N THR A 7 2.90 -2.85 1.94
CA THR A 7 3.55 -3.22 0.67
C THR A 7 4.08 -4.64 0.73
N VAL A 8 4.01 -5.36 -0.38
CA VAL A 8 4.63 -6.68 -0.52
C VAL A 8 6.08 -6.52 -1.00
N GLY A 9 7.01 -7.18 -0.31
CA GLY A 9 8.44 -7.16 -0.61
C GLY A 9 9.17 -5.96 0.01
N LYS A 10 10.49 -5.99 -0.13
CA LYS A 10 11.40 -4.94 0.38
C LYS A 10 12.03 -4.16 -0.75
N VAL A 11 12.19 -2.85 -0.54
CA VAL A 11 12.92 -1.98 -1.48
C VAL A 11 14.42 -2.22 -1.35
N LYS A 12 15.06 -2.73 -2.40
CA LYS A 12 16.49 -3.11 -2.37
C LYS A 12 17.40 -1.97 -2.83
N GLU A 13 16.95 -1.25 -3.85
CA GLU A 13 17.67 -0.19 -4.52
C GLU A 13 17.86 1.00 -3.58
N ARG A 14 19.11 1.43 -3.40
CA ARG A 14 19.44 2.54 -2.50
C ARG A 14 18.75 3.83 -2.92
N TYR A 15 18.75 4.17 -4.20
CA TYR A 15 18.17 5.43 -4.68
C TYR A 15 16.65 5.51 -4.43
N LEU A 16 15.93 4.38 -4.44
CA LEU A 16 14.52 4.33 -4.09
C LEU A 16 14.31 4.50 -2.60
N ARG A 17 15.13 3.86 -1.76
CA ARG A 17 15.08 4.04 -0.30
C ARG A 17 15.35 5.49 0.09
N ASP A 18 16.37 6.12 -0.51
CA ASP A 18 16.72 7.51 -0.27
C ASP A 18 15.55 8.45 -0.70
N ALA A 19 14.89 8.16 -1.83
CA ALA A 19 13.71 8.91 -2.27
C ALA A 19 12.52 8.74 -1.31
N ILE A 20 12.24 7.51 -0.86
CA ILE A 20 11.18 7.23 0.11
C ILE A 20 11.43 7.99 1.41
N GLU A 21 12.68 8.01 1.90
CA GLU A 21 13.06 8.74 3.11
C GLU A 21 12.83 10.25 2.96
N GLU A 22 13.23 10.82 1.84
CA GLU A 22 13.03 12.25 1.56
C GLU A 22 11.53 12.62 1.54
N TYR A 23 10.69 11.84 0.85
CA TYR A 23 9.24 12.09 0.84
C TYR A 23 8.58 11.82 2.19
N SER A 24 9.03 10.80 2.93
CA SER A 24 8.53 10.50 4.28
C SER A 24 8.82 11.65 5.24
N LYS A 25 10.03 12.22 5.18
CA LYS A 25 10.43 13.40 5.97
C LYS A 25 9.58 14.62 5.64
N ARG A 26 9.32 14.88 4.36
CA ARG A 26 8.44 15.99 3.92
C ARG A 26 7.00 15.81 4.41
N LEU A 27 6.48 14.58 4.32
CA LEU A 27 5.12 14.24 4.76
C LEU A 27 4.94 14.29 6.27
N GLY A 28 5.99 14.03 7.06
CA GLY A 28 5.93 14.02 8.53
C GLY A 28 5.44 15.32 9.18
N ARG A 29 5.47 16.45 8.46
CA ARG A 29 4.87 17.72 8.91
C ARG A 29 3.34 17.76 8.83
N TYR A 30 2.73 16.86 8.06
CA TYR A 30 1.31 16.88 7.70
C TYR A 30 0.56 15.63 8.19
N CYS A 31 1.21 14.47 8.20
CA CYS A 31 0.62 13.23 8.66
C CYS A 31 1.64 12.33 9.36
N LYS A 32 1.13 11.37 10.15
CA LYS A 32 1.94 10.25 10.61
C LYS A 32 1.95 9.19 9.51
N LEU A 33 3.09 9.01 8.85
CA LEU A 33 3.31 7.98 7.84
C LEU A 33 3.97 6.75 8.48
N ASP A 34 3.35 5.59 8.32
CA ASP A 34 3.94 4.28 8.64
C ASP A 34 4.08 3.48 7.33
N ILE A 35 5.19 2.76 7.15
CA ILE A 35 5.39 1.85 6.00
C ILE A 35 5.61 0.44 6.58
N VAL A 36 4.77 -0.49 6.14
CA VAL A 36 4.78 -1.89 6.57
C VAL A 36 5.11 -2.75 5.35
N GLU A 37 6.30 -3.32 5.34
CA GLU A 37 6.75 -4.28 4.32
C GLU A 37 6.42 -5.71 4.79
N VAL A 38 5.54 -6.40 4.08
CA VAL A 38 5.29 -7.83 4.28
C VAL A 38 6.18 -8.65 3.35
N ALA A 39 6.49 -9.89 3.74
CA ALA A 39 7.32 -10.75 2.91
C ALA A 39 6.62 -11.06 1.57
N ASP A 40 7.38 -11.00 0.47
CA ASP A 40 6.99 -11.49 -0.84
C ASP A 40 7.11 -13.01 -0.95
N GLU A 41 6.41 -13.60 -1.91
CA GLU A 41 6.67 -14.96 -2.37
C GLU A 41 7.53 -14.94 -3.62
N LYS A 42 8.31 -16.00 -3.80
CA LYS A 42 9.02 -16.18 -5.07
C LYS A 42 8.00 -16.50 -6.15
N THR A 43 8.02 -15.74 -7.23
CA THR A 43 7.23 -15.98 -8.43
C THR A 43 8.13 -16.65 -9.48
N PRO A 44 8.03 -17.97 -9.71
CA PRO A 44 8.78 -18.64 -10.77
C PRO A 44 8.36 -18.12 -12.15
N GLU A 45 9.31 -18.04 -13.08
CA GLU A 45 8.98 -17.85 -14.49
C GLU A 45 8.09 -19.02 -14.95
N HIS A 46 6.94 -18.71 -15.55
CA HIS A 46 5.91 -19.68 -15.97
C HIS A 46 5.17 -20.42 -14.84
N ALA A 47 4.89 -19.73 -13.72
CA ALA A 47 3.97 -20.25 -12.71
C ALA A 47 2.61 -20.63 -13.32
N SER A 48 2.04 -21.76 -12.89
CA SER A 48 0.68 -22.12 -13.29
C SER A 48 -0.34 -21.21 -12.59
N GLU A 49 -1.54 -21.06 -13.17
CA GLU A 49 -2.63 -20.29 -12.53
C GLU A 49 -2.95 -20.76 -11.10
N GLY A 50 -2.80 -22.06 -10.84
CA GLY A 50 -2.94 -22.63 -9.50
C GLY A 50 -1.88 -22.09 -8.53
N MET A 51 -0.62 -22.05 -8.97
CA MET A 51 0.49 -21.52 -8.18
C MET A 51 0.35 -20.00 -7.97
N GLU A 52 0.00 -19.25 -9.01
CA GLU A 52 -0.23 -17.80 -8.90
C GLU A 52 -1.34 -17.45 -7.90
N ARG A 53 -2.43 -18.23 -7.90
CA ARG A 53 -3.49 -18.08 -6.89
C ARG A 53 -3.00 -18.36 -5.48
N GLN A 54 -2.16 -19.38 -5.29
CA GLN A 54 -1.58 -19.69 -3.98
C GLN A 54 -0.63 -18.59 -3.51
N ILE A 55 0.19 -18.03 -4.41
CA ILE A 55 1.08 -16.90 -4.10
C ILE A 55 0.25 -15.69 -3.63
N LYS A 56 -0.74 -15.27 -4.42
CA LYS A 56 -1.64 -14.16 -4.08
C LYS A 56 -2.39 -14.38 -2.78
N ALA A 57 -2.85 -15.60 -2.52
CA ALA A 57 -3.51 -15.92 -1.25
C ALA A 57 -2.57 -15.75 -0.06
N LYS A 58 -1.34 -16.25 -0.14
CA LYS A 58 -0.34 -16.10 0.93
C LYS A 58 0.05 -14.64 1.18
N GLU A 59 0.29 -13.88 0.12
CA GLU A 59 0.60 -12.45 0.23
C GLU A 59 -0.60 -11.68 0.78
N GLY A 60 -1.81 -11.98 0.31
CA GLY A 60 -3.06 -11.43 0.82
C GLY A 60 -3.29 -11.69 2.31
N GLU A 61 -3.00 -12.90 2.80
CA GLU A 61 -3.05 -13.22 4.23
C GLU A 61 -2.05 -12.38 5.05
N ARG A 62 -0.85 -12.13 4.51
CA ARG A 62 0.15 -11.30 5.18
C ARG A 62 -0.28 -9.84 5.23
N ILE A 63 -0.84 -9.32 4.14
CA ILE A 63 -1.41 -7.97 4.08
C ILE A 63 -2.56 -7.85 5.10
N ALA A 64 -3.50 -8.80 5.08
CA ALA A 64 -4.71 -8.78 5.92
C ALA A 64 -4.40 -8.69 7.42
N LYS A 65 -3.32 -9.33 7.89
CA LYS A 65 -2.85 -9.24 9.28
C LYS A 65 -2.48 -7.82 9.74
N HIS A 66 -2.25 -6.90 8.81
CA HIS A 66 -1.88 -5.51 9.10
C HIS A 66 -2.99 -4.52 8.79
N ILE A 67 -4.10 -4.97 8.18
CA ILE A 67 -5.29 -4.14 7.99
C ILE A 67 -5.95 -3.93 9.35
N ARG A 68 -6.32 -2.69 9.65
CA ARG A 68 -7.03 -2.34 10.88
C ARG A 68 -8.50 -2.11 10.57
N ASP A 69 -9.36 -2.59 11.46
CA ASP A 69 -10.82 -2.48 11.31
C ASP A 69 -11.33 -1.04 11.30
N ASP A 70 -10.59 -0.11 11.90
CA ASP A 70 -10.91 1.31 12.01
C ASP A 70 -10.21 2.18 10.95
N ALA A 71 -9.59 1.56 9.95
CA ALA A 71 -8.94 2.27 8.86
C ALA A 71 -9.76 2.21 7.55
N TYR A 72 -9.69 3.30 6.78
CA TYR A 72 -10.19 3.30 5.41
C TYR A 72 -9.13 2.71 4.48
N VAL A 73 -9.45 1.59 3.83
CA VAL A 73 -8.50 0.84 3.00
C VAL A 73 -8.62 1.23 1.53
N ILE A 74 -7.48 1.51 0.89
CA ILE A 74 -7.35 1.80 -0.54
C ILE A 74 -6.37 0.79 -1.14
N ALA A 75 -6.86 -0.15 -1.94
CA ALA A 75 -6.02 -1.02 -2.74
C ALA A 75 -5.59 -0.32 -4.04
N LEU A 76 -4.29 -0.36 -4.36
CA LEU A 76 -3.78 0.15 -5.63
C LEU A 76 -3.87 -0.97 -6.67
N ALA A 77 -4.70 -0.75 -7.69
CA ALA A 77 -4.93 -1.70 -8.77
C ALA A 77 -4.94 -0.96 -10.11
N ILE A 78 -4.42 -1.59 -11.16
CA ILE A 78 -4.36 -1.03 -12.52
C ILE A 78 -5.78 -0.75 -13.05
N GLU A 79 -6.72 -1.64 -12.77
CA GLU A 79 -8.14 -1.51 -13.11
C GLU A 79 -8.92 -0.61 -12.13
N GLY A 80 -8.22 -0.04 -11.14
CA GLY A 80 -8.81 0.87 -10.17
C GLY A 80 -9.25 2.20 -10.79
N ARG A 81 -10.05 2.95 -10.03
CA ARG A 81 -10.47 4.29 -10.44
C ARG A 81 -9.25 5.22 -10.50
N GLN A 82 -8.94 5.72 -11.69
CA GLN A 82 -7.92 6.76 -11.85
C GLN A 82 -8.44 8.09 -11.29
N LEU A 83 -7.61 8.73 -10.48
CA LEU A 83 -7.87 10.04 -9.90
C LEU A 83 -6.74 10.98 -10.33
N THR A 84 -7.08 12.23 -10.65
CA THR A 84 -6.07 13.30 -10.72
C THR A 84 -5.54 13.61 -9.32
N SER A 85 -4.44 14.36 -9.25
CA SER A 85 -3.86 14.81 -7.97
C SER A 85 -4.87 15.56 -7.10
N GLU A 86 -5.66 16.46 -7.70
CA GLU A 86 -6.69 17.25 -7.02
C GLU A 86 -7.83 16.37 -6.53
N GLN A 87 -8.22 15.36 -7.33
CA GLN A 87 -9.25 14.41 -6.93
C GLN A 87 -8.81 13.50 -5.78
N LEU A 88 -7.55 13.06 -5.77
CA LEU A 88 -6.98 12.30 -4.65
C LEU A 88 -6.92 13.16 -3.38
N ALA A 89 -6.47 14.42 -3.50
CA ALA A 89 -6.44 15.36 -2.38
C ALA A 89 -7.85 15.61 -1.82
N ALA A 90 -8.84 15.83 -2.70
CA ALA A 90 -10.23 15.99 -2.31
C ALA A 90 -10.77 14.75 -1.60
N LYS A 91 -10.46 13.54 -2.10
CA LYS A 91 -10.86 12.28 -1.46
C LYS A 91 -10.28 12.14 -0.05
N ILE A 92 -8.99 12.42 0.12
CA ILE A 92 -8.32 12.36 1.44
C ILE A 92 -8.95 13.37 2.41
N ASN A 93 -9.22 14.60 1.94
CA ASN A 93 -9.86 15.62 2.75
C ASN A 93 -11.29 15.22 3.16
N ASP A 94 -12.08 14.71 2.21
CA ASP A 94 -13.45 14.25 2.45
C ASP A 94 -13.51 13.11 3.48
N LEU A 95 -12.61 12.13 3.36
CA LEU A 95 -12.46 11.07 4.37
C LEU A 95 -12.20 11.65 5.77
N GLY A 96 -11.30 12.64 5.87
CA GLY A 96 -11.02 13.34 7.11
C GLY A 96 -12.22 14.07 7.69
N LEU A 97 -13.01 14.75 6.86
CA LEU A 97 -14.24 15.43 7.26
C LEU A 97 -15.31 14.46 7.78
N HIS A 98 -15.35 13.24 7.23
CA HIS A 98 -16.25 12.17 7.66
C HIS A 98 -15.69 11.33 8.84
N GLY A 99 -14.66 11.82 9.52
CA GLY A 99 -14.13 11.19 10.74
C GLY A 99 -13.11 10.07 10.51
N THR A 100 -12.73 9.78 9.26
CA THR A 100 -11.65 8.83 8.97
C THR A 100 -10.31 9.44 9.37
N SER A 101 -9.71 8.92 10.43
CA SER A 101 -8.42 9.41 10.94
C SER A 101 -7.24 8.54 10.50
N HIS A 102 -7.49 7.35 9.96
CA HIS A 102 -6.50 6.37 9.50
C HIS A 102 -6.83 5.86 8.09
N ILE A 103 -5.92 6.09 7.15
CA ILE A 103 -5.99 5.57 5.79
C ILE A 103 -4.90 4.51 5.61
N GLN A 104 -5.24 3.35 5.04
CA GLN A 104 -4.28 2.31 4.67
C GLN A 104 -4.25 2.13 3.16
N LEU A 105 -3.08 2.37 2.54
CA LEU A 105 -2.87 2.11 1.11
C LEU A 105 -2.14 0.77 0.95
N ILE A 106 -2.63 -0.08 0.05
CA ILE A 106 -2.08 -1.42 -0.16
C ILE A 106 -1.44 -1.50 -1.55
N ILE A 107 -0.19 -1.96 -1.60
CA ILE A 107 0.56 -2.24 -2.83
C ILE A 107 0.87 -3.74 -2.84
N GLY A 108 0.27 -4.45 -3.81
CA GLY A 108 0.46 -5.89 -4.01
C GLY A 108 1.85 -6.26 -4.54
N GLY A 109 2.10 -7.57 -4.62
CA GLY A 109 3.30 -8.14 -5.21
C GLY A 109 3.27 -8.11 -6.74
N SER A 110 4.19 -8.84 -7.38
CA SER A 110 4.30 -8.87 -8.86
C SER A 110 3.05 -9.41 -9.55
N LEU A 111 2.24 -10.22 -8.86
CA LEU A 111 1.03 -10.86 -9.40
C LEU A 111 -0.26 -10.06 -9.12
N GLY A 112 -0.16 -8.92 -8.43
CA GLY A 112 -1.29 -8.12 -7.97
C GLY A 112 -1.72 -8.44 -6.56
#